data_AF-A0AA47I4R7-F1
#
_entry.id   AF-A0AA47I4R7-F1
#
_cell.length_a   1.000
_cell.length_b   1.000
_cell.length_c   1.000
_cell.angle_alpha   90.00
_cell.angle_beta   90.00
_cell.angle_gamma   90.00
#
_symmetry.space_group_name_H-M   'P 1'
#
loop_
_entity.id
_entity.type
_entity.pdbx_description
1 polymer ?
#
loop_
_entity_poly.entity_id
_entity_poly.type
_entity_poly.pdbx_seq_one_letter_code
_entity_poly.pdbx_strand_id
1 'polypeptide(L)'
;MSKKIFTNEQILALSKNKYIKRVSEKGITYTDEFKSLFVAEHILGKLSSQIFQDAGFDIEALGNNRIKSSSKRWRNAYKKSGELGLTDTRKFSSGRPLKRELTLEEIITRKDVEIEYWKAEAELLKKIELQERQVKNGNLRISSIFALIQNILSKSKYKYKNMIRHLCDVIGVSRSGYYNYLKSESTRNIREQKDLQLRRIVLKAFEHRGYIFWS
;
A
#
# COMPACT_ATOMS: atom_id res chain seq x y z
N MET A 1 -10.66 0.19 -32.06
CA MET A 1 -9.61 0.94 -31.34
C MET A 1 -9.61 2.37 -31.85
N SER A 2 -9.55 3.38 -30.97
CA SER A 2 -9.41 4.77 -31.41
C SER A 2 -8.05 4.94 -32.11
N LYS A 3 -8.06 5.42 -33.36
CA LYS A 3 -6.87 5.70 -34.18
C LYS A 3 -6.23 7.07 -33.86
N LYS A 4 -6.59 7.72 -32.74
CA LYS A 4 -5.97 9.00 -32.37
C LYS A 4 -4.49 8.77 -32.08
N ILE A 5 -3.60 9.44 -32.79
CA ILE A 5 -2.15 9.42 -32.56
C ILE A 5 -1.80 10.71 -31.81
N PHE A 6 -0.88 10.65 -30.85
CA PHE A 6 -0.42 11.84 -30.14
C PHE A 6 0.57 12.63 -31.00
N THR A 7 0.43 13.95 -31.02
CA THR A 7 1.42 14.85 -31.60
C THR A 7 2.64 14.97 -30.70
N ASN A 8 3.77 15.40 -31.25
CA ASN A 8 5.01 15.60 -30.46
C ASN A 8 4.80 16.57 -29.28
N GLU A 9 3.99 17.61 -29.46
CA GLU A 9 3.64 18.55 -28.40
C GLU A 9 2.84 17.88 -27.28
N GLN A 10 1.85 17.05 -27.63
CA GLN A 10 1.06 16.29 -26.66
C GLN A 10 1.94 15.28 -25.91
N ILE A 11 2.88 14.63 -26.60
CA ILE A 11 3.84 13.70 -25.97
C ILE A 11 4.70 14.44 -24.94
N LEU A 12 5.20 15.63 -25.28
CA LEU A 12 6.00 16.47 -24.38
C LEU A 12 5.20 17.01 -23.19
N ALA A 13 3.93 17.36 -23.38
CA ALA A 13 3.05 17.78 -22.29
C ALA A 13 2.76 16.61 -21.33
N LEU A 14 2.46 15.44 -21.88
CA LEU A 14 2.16 14.23 -21.11
C LEU A 14 3.40 13.69 -20.37
N SER A 15 4.59 13.75 -20.97
CA SER A 15 5.82 13.25 -20.33
C SER A 15 6.21 14.01 -19.06
N LYS A 16 5.73 15.25 -18.88
CA LYS A 16 5.94 16.04 -17.66
C LYS A 16 5.05 15.63 -16.48
N ASN A 17 3.99 14.85 -16.72
CA ASN A 17 3.07 14.44 -15.66
C ASN A 17 3.69 13.31 -14.80
N LYS A 18 3.70 13.48 -13.47
CA LYS A 18 4.15 12.49 -12.48
C LYS A 18 3.54 11.10 -12.69
N TYR A 19 2.30 11.02 -13.14
CA TYR A 19 1.56 9.77 -13.24
C TYR A 19 1.86 8.94 -14.50
N ILE A 20 2.75 9.44 -15.37
CA ILE A 20 3.16 8.78 -16.61
C ILE A 20 4.56 8.18 -16.45
N LYS A 21 4.70 6.90 -16.82
CA LYS A 21 5.99 6.20 -16.90
C LYS A 21 6.64 6.31 -18.28
N ARG A 22 5.84 6.22 -19.35
CA ARG A 22 6.30 6.35 -20.74
C ARG A 22 5.16 6.77 -21.65
N VAL A 23 5.44 7.66 -22.59
CA VAL A 23 4.52 8.04 -23.67
C VAL A 23 5.12 7.63 -25.01
N SER A 24 4.28 7.13 -25.90
CA SER A 24 4.57 6.99 -27.32
C SER A 24 3.43 7.58 -28.14
N GLU A 25 3.66 7.80 -29.42
CA GLU A 25 2.64 8.27 -30.37
C GLU A 25 1.33 7.48 -30.30
N LYS A 26 1.41 6.18 -30.04
CA LYS A 26 0.26 5.26 -30.07
C LYS A 26 -0.31 4.97 -28.68
N GLY A 27 0.43 5.20 -27.60
CA GLY A 27 0.02 4.74 -26.27
C GLY A 27 0.72 5.40 -25.09
N ILE A 28 0.12 5.23 -23.92
CA ILE A 28 0.64 5.75 -22.65
C ILE A 28 0.80 4.58 -21.68
N THR A 29 1.95 4.52 -21.04
CA THR A 29 2.22 3.66 -19.89
C THR A 29 2.12 4.49 -18.63
N TYR A 30 1.17 4.15 -17.78
CA TYR A 30 0.96 4.81 -16.49
C TYR A 30 1.83 4.19 -15.40
N THR A 31 2.15 4.99 -14.39
CA THR A 31 2.84 4.53 -13.18
C THR A 31 1.97 3.56 -12.38
N ASP A 32 2.60 2.71 -11.58
CA ASP A 32 1.88 1.78 -10.70
C ASP A 32 1.11 2.56 -9.61
N GLU A 33 1.70 3.66 -9.11
CA GLU A 33 1.06 4.61 -8.17
C GLU A 33 -0.28 5.15 -8.70
N PHE A 34 -0.30 5.59 -9.96
CA PHE A 34 -1.52 6.15 -10.53
C PHE A 34 -2.63 5.10 -10.66
N LYS A 35 -2.28 3.85 -11.00
CA LYS A 35 -3.26 2.77 -11.11
C LYS A 35 -3.88 2.46 -9.74
N SER A 36 -3.07 2.40 -8.67
CA SER A 36 -3.56 2.21 -7.31
C SER A 36 -4.47 3.35 -6.88
N LEU A 37 -4.04 4.61 -7.09
CA LEU A 37 -4.85 5.80 -6.80
C LEU A 37 -6.18 5.77 -7.56
N PHE A 38 -6.13 5.44 -8.86
CA PHE A 38 -7.31 5.37 -9.69
C PHE A 38 -8.33 4.36 -9.16
N VAL A 39 -7.88 3.16 -8.79
CA VAL A 39 -8.78 2.13 -8.28
C VAL A 39 -9.38 2.55 -6.93
N ALA A 40 -8.58 3.14 -6.03
CA ALA A 40 -9.06 3.63 -4.74
C ALA A 40 -10.17 4.69 -4.92
N GLU A 41 -9.91 5.74 -5.70
CA GLU A 41 -10.86 6.82 -5.97
C GLU A 41 -12.12 6.32 -6.72
N HIS A 42 -11.96 5.33 -7.60
CA HIS A 42 -13.09 4.72 -8.29
C HIS A 42 -13.96 3.89 -7.34
N ILE A 43 -13.38 3.21 -6.35
CA ILE A 43 -14.13 2.48 -5.32
C ILE A 43 -14.93 3.47 -4.45
N LEU A 44 -14.38 4.67 -4.20
CA LEU A 44 -15.08 5.77 -3.53
C LEU A 44 -16.22 6.39 -4.36
N GLY A 45 -16.40 5.96 -5.62
CA GLY A 45 -17.51 6.38 -6.48
C GLY A 45 -17.21 7.54 -7.44
N LYS A 46 -15.96 8.01 -7.52
CA LYS A 46 -15.60 9.05 -8.51
C LYS A 46 -15.64 8.50 -9.93
N LEU A 47 -16.10 9.33 -10.88
CA LEU A 47 -16.09 8.98 -12.30
C LEU A 47 -14.66 8.90 -12.84
N SER A 48 -14.42 7.95 -13.75
CA SER A 48 -13.09 7.77 -14.35
C SER A 48 -12.56 9.04 -14.99
N SER A 49 -13.40 9.81 -15.71
CA SER A 49 -13.01 11.08 -16.31
C SER A 49 -12.53 12.10 -15.27
N GLN A 50 -13.23 12.20 -14.14
CA GLN A 50 -12.87 13.11 -13.05
C GLN A 50 -11.52 12.75 -12.46
N ILE A 51 -11.27 11.45 -12.22
CA ILE A 51 -9.99 10.99 -11.64
C ILE A 51 -8.81 11.34 -12.57
N PHE A 52 -9.00 11.21 -13.89
CA PHE A 52 -7.98 11.63 -14.85
C PHE A 52 -7.81 13.16 -14.88
N GLN A 53 -8.90 13.93 -14.78
CA GLN A 53 -8.82 15.39 -14.72
C GLN A 53 -8.11 15.89 -13.46
N ASP A 54 -8.47 15.34 -12.29
CA ASP A 54 -7.86 15.64 -10.99
C ASP A 54 -6.35 15.31 -11.01
N ALA A 55 -5.96 14.30 -11.78
CA ALA A 55 -4.56 13.91 -11.99
C ALA A 55 -3.84 14.73 -13.09
N GLY A 56 -4.47 15.79 -13.59
CA GLY A 56 -3.88 16.72 -14.55
C GLY A 56 -3.82 16.21 -15.99
N PHE A 57 -4.69 15.26 -16.36
CA PHE A 57 -4.82 14.82 -17.76
C PHE A 57 -5.89 15.63 -18.49
N ASP A 58 -5.55 16.07 -19.71
CA ASP A 58 -6.54 16.61 -20.64
C ASP A 58 -7.38 15.47 -21.24
N ILE A 59 -8.66 15.42 -20.87
CA ILE A 59 -9.63 14.39 -21.27
C ILE A 59 -9.84 14.40 -22.80
N GLU A 60 -9.87 15.58 -23.42
CA GLU A 60 -10.18 15.72 -24.85
C GLU A 60 -9.00 15.24 -25.72
N ALA A 61 -7.79 15.65 -25.33
CA ALA A 61 -6.55 15.17 -25.97
C ALA A 61 -6.36 13.66 -25.77
N LEU A 62 -6.64 13.15 -24.56
CA LEU A 62 -6.46 11.73 -24.24
C LEU A 62 -7.49 10.84 -24.95
N GLY A 63 -8.75 11.29 -24.97
CA GLY A 63 -9.88 10.62 -25.58
C GLY A 63 -10.57 9.61 -24.65
N ASN A 64 -11.90 9.71 -24.59
CA ASN A 64 -12.75 8.94 -23.67
C ASN A 64 -12.59 7.41 -23.81
N ASN A 65 -12.36 6.91 -25.03
CA ASN A 65 -12.16 5.47 -25.26
C ASN A 65 -10.91 4.91 -24.58
N ARG A 66 -9.83 5.70 -24.47
CA ARG A 66 -8.62 5.29 -23.75
C ARG A 66 -8.88 5.23 -22.26
N ILE A 67 -9.54 6.25 -21.71
CA ILE A 67 -9.92 6.32 -20.30
C ILE A 67 -10.76 5.09 -19.94
N LYS A 68 -11.84 4.83 -20.68
CA LYS A 68 -12.71 3.65 -20.47
C LYS A 68 -11.94 2.33 -20.53
N SER A 69 -11.06 2.16 -21.52
CA SER A 69 -10.29 0.91 -21.70
C SER A 69 -9.26 0.69 -20.59
N SER A 70 -8.53 1.74 -20.20
CA SER A 70 -7.58 1.69 -19.08
C SER A 70 -8.30 1.40 -17.76
N SER A 71 -9.41 2.12 -17.51
CA SER A 71 -10.24 1.96 -16.32
C SER A 71 -10.78 0.53 -16.19
N LYS A 72 -11.27 -0.05 -17.29
CA LYS A 72 -11.72 -1.45 -17.31
C LYS A 72 -10.56 -2.41 -17.01
N ARG A 73 -9.40 -2.19 -17.62
CA ARG A 73 -8.21 -3.05 -17.43
C ARG A 73 -7.75 -3.05 -15.97
N TRP A 74 -7.62 -1.89 -15.35
CA TRP A 74 -7.12 -1.78 -13.97
C TRP A 74 -8.11 -2.35 -12.97
N ARG A 75 -9.41 -2.08 -13.12
CA ARG A 75 -10.44 -2.68 -12.26
C ARG A 75 -10.48 -4.19 -12.35
N ASN A 76 -10.35 -4.75 -13.56
CA ASN A 76 -10.31 -6.20 -13.75
C ASN A 76 -9.04 -6.81 -13.13
N ALA A 77 -7.89 -6.16 -13.31
CA ALA A 77 -6.63 -6.62 -12.71
C ALA A 77 -6.70 -6.60 -11.18
N TYR A 78 -7.25 -5.53 -10.60
CA TYR A 78 -7.46 -5.41 -9.16
C TYR A 78 -8.45 -6.44 -8.62
N LYS A 79 -9.57 -6.68 -9.32
CA LYS A 79 -10.54 -7.72 -8.92
C LYS A 79 -9.93 -9.12 -8.91
N LYS A 80 -8.97 -9.39 -9.79
CA LYS A 80 -8.31 -10.71 -9.90
C LYS A 80 -7.23 -10.92 -8.85
N SER A 81 -6.35 -9.93 -8.65
CA SER A 81 -5.11 -10.13 -7.88
C SER A 81 -4.81 -8.97 -6.92
N GLY A 82 -5.81 -8.16 -6.58
CA GLY A 82 -5.66 -6.99 -5.72
C GLY A 82 -4.65 -5.97 -6.26
N GLU A 83 -3.97 -5.28 -5.34
CA GLU A 83 -2.96 -4.27 -5.70
C GLU A 83 -1.78 -4.87 -6.49
N LEU A 84 -1.41 -6.13 -6.23
CA LEU A 84 -0.37 -6.84 -6.99
C LEU A 84 -0.68 -6.93 -8.49
N GLY A 85 -1.96 -7.01 -8.86
CA GLY A 85 -2.40 -7.03 -10.26
C GLY A 85 -2.19 -5.69 -10.99
N LEU A 86 -2.01 -4.58 -10.25
CA LEU A 86 -1.78 -3.26 -10.83
C LEU A 86 -0.30 -3.00 -11.11
N THR A 87 0.58 -3.68 -10.37
CA THR A 87 2.04 -3.53 -10.43
C THR A 87 2.62 -4.19 -11.69
N ASP A 88 3.68 -3.58 -12.25
CA ASP A 88 4.41 -4.14 -13.40
C ASP A 88 5.27 -5.36 -12.98
N THR A 89 4.70 -6.55 -13.07
CA THR A 89 5.34 -7.82 -12.64
C THR A 89 6.56 -8.23 -13.48
N ARG A 90 6.78 -7.60 -14.64
CA ARG A 90 7.94 -7.88 -15.49
C ARG A 90 9.26 -7.51 -14.81
N LYS A 91 9.24 -6.57 -13.87
CA LYS A 91 10.42 -6.17 -13.08
C LYS A 91 10.97 -7.31 -12.22
N PHE A 92 10.11 -8.26 -11.85
CA PHE A 92 10.44 -9.39 -10.98
C PHE A 92 10.69 -10.67 -11.77
N SER A 93 10.60 -10.61 -13.10
CA SER A 93 10.89 -11.75 -13.97
C SER A 93 12.39 -11.84 -14.18
N SER A 94 13.01 -12.96 -13.80
CA SER A 94 14.47 -13.19 -13.87
C SER A 94 15.02 -13.38 -15.30
N GLY A 95 14.35 -12.85 -16.32
CA GLY A 95 14.73 -13.01 -17.72
C GLY A 95 14.82 -14.47 -18.15
N ARG A 96 15.77 -14.76 -19.04
CA ARG A 96 16.03 -16.12 -19.51
C ARG A 96 16.72 -16.92 -18.39
N PRO A 97 16.30 -18.17 -18.11
CA PRO A 97 16.96 -19.01 -17.11
C PRO A 97 18.46 -19.14 -17.39
N LEU A 98 19.26 -19.07 -16.33
CA LEU A 98 20.71 -19.26 -16.40
C LEU A 98 20.99 -20.73 -16.79
N LYS A 99 21.85 -20.95 -17.80
CA LYS A 99 22.23 -22.30 -18.25
C LYS A 99 23.39 -22.92 -17.47
N ARG A 100 24.19 -22.10 -16.78
CA ARG A 100 25.31 -22.59 -15.96
C ARG A 100 24.84 -22.93 -14.55
N GLU A 101 25.59 -23.81 -13.88
CA GLU A 101 25.44 -24.04 -12.45
C GLU A 101 25.81 -22.77 -11.66
N LEU A 102 25.18 -22.64 -10.50
CA LEU A 102 25.38 -21.51 -9.59
C LEU A 102 26.62 -21.76 -8.74
N THR A 103 27.33 -20.69 -8.41
CA THR A 103 28.44 -20.80 -7.46
C THR A 103 27.90 -21.06 -6.05
N LEU A 104 28.72 -21.64 -5.17
CA LEU A 104 28.34 -21.88 -3.77
C LEU A 104 27.92 -20.58 -3.08
N GLU A 105 28.62 -19.48 -3.34
CA GLU A 105 28.27 -18.15 -2.82
C GLU A 105 26.91 -17.65 -3.31
N GLU A 106 26.59 -17.83 -4.60
CA GLU A 106 25.27 -17.49 -5.17
C GLU A 106 24.14 -18.35 -4.56
N ILE A 107 24.44 -19.60 -4.21
CA ILE A 107 23.47 -20.50 -3.55
C ILE A 107 23.25 -20.05 -2.11
N ILE A 108 24.32 -19.79 -1.35
CA ILE A 108 24.27 -19.36 0.05
C ILE A 108 23.48 -18.05 0.16
N THR A 109 23.81 -17.05 -0.65
CA THR A 109 23.11 -15.76 -0.65
C THR A 109 21.61 -15.90 -0.95
N ARG A 110 21.22 -16.77 -1.90
CA ARG A 110 19.81 -17.06 -2.17
C ARG A 110 19.12 -17.74 -0.99
N LYS A 111 19.80 -18.69 -0.33
CA LYS A 111 19.28 -19.40 0.83
C LYS A 111 19.15 -18.48 2.04
N ASP A 112 20.06 -17.55 2.24
CA ASP A 112 19.99 -16.57 3.33
C ASP A 112 18.80 -15.63 3.13
N VAL A 113 18.60 -15.09 1.93
CA VAL A 113 17.42 -14.26 1.58
C VAL A 113 16.12 -15.04 1.77
N GLU A 114 16.11 -16.32 1.39
CA GLU A 114 14.99 -17.23 1.64
C GLU A 114 14.70 -17.35 3.14
N ILE A 115 15.71 -17.69 3.94
CA ILE A 115 15.57 -17.86 5.40
C ILE A 115 15.08 -16.58 6.08
N GLU A 116 15.62 -15.42 5.70
CA GLU A 116 15.17 -14.12 6.22
C GLU A 116 13.69 -13.87 5.92
N TYR A 117 13.25 -14.17 4.70
CA TYR A 117 11.86 -14.07 4.31
C TYR A 117 10.95 -14.97 5.17
N TRP A 118 11.29 -16.26 5.29
CA TRP A 118 10.50 -17.22 6.07
C TRP A 118 10.42 -16.81 7.55
N LYS A 119 11.52 -16.29 8.12
CA LYS A 119 11.53 -15.76 9.49
C LYS A 119 10.58 -14.58 9.65
N ALA A 120 10.56 -13.67 8.67
CA ALA A 120 9.73 -12.49 8.73
C ALA A 120 8.24 -12.80 8.52
N GLU A 121 7.91 -13.73 7.62
CA GLU A 121 6.54 -14.24 7.43
C GLU A 121 6.02 -14.93 8.71
N ALA A 122 6.83 -15.77 9.33
CA ALA A 122 6.46 -16.43 10.59
C ALA A 122 6.22 -15.44 11.73
N GLU A 123 7.00 -14.35 11.82
CA GLU A 123 6.76 -13.30 12.81
C GLU A 123 5.44 -12.55 12.55
N LEU A 124 5.12 -12.27 11.29
CA LEU A 124 3.86 -11.64 10.91
C LEU A 124 2.65 -12.51 11.27
N LEU A 125 2.71 -13.81 10.95
CA LEU A 125 1.64 -14.76 11.28
C LEU A 125 1.37 -14.82 12.79
N LYS A 126 2.43 -14.85 13.62
CA LYS A 126 2.29 -14.79 15.09
C LYS A 126 1.57 -13.53 15.56
N LYS A 127 1.85 -12.37 14.94
CA LYS A 127 1.17 -11.11 15.30
C LYS A 127 -0.31 -11.13 14.92
N ILE A 128 -0.65 -11.66 13.75
CA ILE A 128 -2.04 -11.81 13.29
C ILE A 128 -2.82 -12.74 14.23
N GLU A 129 -2.27 -13.91 14.55
CA GLU A 129 -2.91 -14.88 15.45
C GLU A 129 -3.22 -14.27 16.82
N LEU A 130 -2.28 -13.50 17.39
CA LEU A 130 -2.48 -12.78 18.65
C LEU A 130 -3.60 -11.75 18.57
N GLN A 131 -3.68 -11.00 17.46
CA GLN A 131 -4.73 -10.03 17.24
C GLN A 131 -6.11 -10.70 17.10
N GLU A 132 -6.20 -11.78 16.34
CA GLU A 132 -7.44 -12.55 16.17
C GLU A 132 -7.96 -13.12 17.49
N ARG A 133 -7.07 -13.67 18.33
CA ARG A 133 -7.43 -14.15 19.68
C ARG A 133 -7.96 -13.02 20.56
N GLN A 134 -7.36 -11.84 20.51
CA GLN A 134 -7.82 -10.68 21.29
C GLN A 134 -9.21 -10.22 20.85
N VAL A 135 -9.47 -10.17 19.54
CA VAL A 135 -10.77 -9.79 18.97
C VAL A 135 -11.85 -10.83 19.29
N LYS A 136 -11.56 -12.14 19.16
CA LYS A 136 -12.51 -13.22 19.49
C LYS A 136 -12.95 -13.20 20.96
N ASN A 137 -12.06 -12.76 21.86
CA ASN A 137 -12.37 -12.60 23.27
C ASN A 137 -13.14 -11.30 23.59
N GLY A 138 -13.61 -10.56 22.58
CA GLY A 138 -14.36 -9.31 22.73
C GLY A 138 -13.52 -8.11 23.19
N ASN A 139 -12.21 -8.27 23.33
CA ASN A 139 -11.32 -7.25 23.86
C ASN A 139 -10.64 -6.49 22.74
N LEU A 140 -11.10 -5.25 22.50
CA LEU A 140 -10.30 -4.28 21.74
C LEU A 140 -8.97 -4.06 22.45
N ARG A 141 -7.87 -4.04 21.67
CA ARG A 141 -6.53 -3.82 22.23
C ARG A 141 -6.53 -2.48 22.98
N ILE A 142 -6.21 -2.51 24.26
CA ILE A 142 -6.23 -1.34 25.16
C ILE A 142 -5.42 -0.17 24.60
N SER A 143 -4.30 -0.45 23.90
CA SER A 143 -3.50 0.57 23.21
C SER A 143 -4.25 1.29 22.09
N SER A 144 -5.13 0.60 21.37
CA SER A 144 -5.96 1.17 20.31
C SER A 144 -7.04 2.07 20.89
N ILE A 145 -7.63 1.68 22.02
CA ILE A 145 -8.59 2.51 22.77
C ILE A 145 -7.91 3.82 23.21
N PHE A 146 -6.72 3.74 23.79
CA PHE A 146 -5.98 4.94 24.22
C PHE A 146 -5.57 5.82 23.04
N ALA A 147 -5.20 5.25 21.89
CA ALA A 147 -4.93 6.00 20.67
C ALA A 147 -6.18 6.76 20.17
N LEU A 148 -7.37 6.16 20.26
CA LEU A 148 -8.63 6.82 19.91
C LEU A 148 -8.93 7.99 20.87
N ILE A 149 -8.75 7.80 22.17
CA ILE A 149 -8.88 8.90 23.15
C ILE A 149 -7.93 10.04 22.79
N GLN A 150 -6.66 9.75 22.47
CA GLN A 150 -5.69 10.76 22.07
C GLN A 150 -6.08 11.48 20.78
N ASN A 151 -6.67 10.77 19.80
CA ASN A 151 -7.16 11.36 18.54
C ASN A 151 -8.36 12.29 18.74
N ILE A 152 -9.30 11.91 19.63
CA ILE A 152 -10.45 12.74 19.98
C ILE A 152 -9.98 14.02 20.67
N LEU A 153 -9.03 13.91 21.60
CA LEU A 153 -8.47 15.06 22.31
C LEU A 153 -7.72 16.00 21.37
N SER A 154 -6.95 15.48 20.40
CA SER A 154 -6.19 16.32 19.46
C SER A 154 -7.07 17.06 18.45
N LYS A 155 -8.21 16.48 18.06
CA LYS A 155 -9.19 17.12 17.15
C LYS A 155 -10.16 18.07 17.85
N SER A 156 -10.30 17.95 19.17
CA SER A 156 -11.19 18.83 19.93
C SER A 156 -10.64 20.26 19.98
N LYS A 157 -11.38 21.24 19.45
CA LYS A 157 -11.04 22.68 19.52
C LYS A 157 -11.10 23.24 20.95
N TYR A 158 -11.78 22.54 21.86
CA TYR A 158 -12.05 22.99 23.23
C TYR A 158 -11.42 22.02 24.22
N LYS A 159 -10.48 22.51 25.03
CA LYS A 159 -9.84 21.73 26.10
C LYS A 159 -10.71 21.75 27.36
N TYR A 160 -11.73 20.90 27.39
CA TYR A 160 -12.55 20.75 28.59
C TYR A 160 -11.75 20.11 29.73
N LYS A 161 -11.76 20.75 30.90
CA LYS A 161 -11.16 20.20 32.12
C LYS A 161 -11.85 18.86 32.44
N ASN A 162 -11.08 17.82 32.74
CA ASN A 162 -11.54 16.45 33.04
C ASN A 162 -12.04 15.60 31.86
N MET A 163 -11.88 16.02 30.60
CA MET A 163 -12.30 15.23 29.45
C MET A 163 -11.66 13.83 29.41
N ILE A 164 -10.38 13.71 29.78
CA ILE A 164 -9.68 12.42 29.87
C ILE A 164 -10.38 11.48 30.88
N ARG A 165 -10.80 12.01 32.04
CA ARG A 165 -11.51 11.23 33.07
C ARG A 165 -12.83 10.73 32.49
N HIS A 166 -13.63 11.62 31.92
CA HIS A 166 -14.91 11.26 31.33
C HIS A 166 -14.78 10.21 30.22
N LEU A 167 -13.83 10.37 29.29
CA LEU A 167 -13.59 9.41 28.21
C LEU A 167 -13.13 8.03 28.74
N CYS A 168 -12.26 8.01 29.74
CA CYS A 168 -11.82 6.76 30.36
C CYS A 168 -12.99 6.04 31.06
N ASP A 169 -13.83 6.79 31.78
CA ASP A 169 -14.97 6.24 32.53
C ASP A 169 -16.05 5.70 31.56
N VAL A 170 -16.35 6.42 30.47
CA VAL A 170 -17.33 5.99 29.44
C VAL A 170 -16.89 4.72 28.73
N ILE A 171 -15.60 4.57 28.44
CA ILE A 171 -15.06 3.42 27.72
C ILE A 171 -14.71 2.25 28.66
N GLY A 172 -14.73 2.48 29.98
CA GLY A 172 -14.42 1.45 30.98
C GLY A 172 -12.92 1.10 31.08
N VAL A 173 -12.03 2.07 30.85
CA VAL A 173 -10.58 1.89 30.93
C VAL A 173 -9.96 2.73 32.05
N SER A 174 -8.83 2.29 32.61
CA SER A 174 -8.21 3.01 33.72
C SER A 174 -7.46 4.27 33.27
N ARG A 175 -7.64 5.36 34.03
CA ARG A 175 -6.92 6.63 33.84
C ARG A 175 -5.40 6.46 33.97
N SER A 176 -4.96 5.67 34.95
CA SER A 176 -3.53 5.35 35.13
C SER A 176 -2.99 4.58 33.92
N GLY A 177 -3.78 3.68 33.33
CA GLY A 177 -3.45 2.99 32.08
C GLY A 177 -3.22 3.97 30.93
N TYR A 178 -4.08 4.98 30.79
CA TYR A 178 -3.93 6.03 29.78
C TYR A 178 -2.63 6.84 29.95
N TYR A 179 -2.31 7.27 31.17
CA TYR A 179 -1.05 7.99 31.40
C TYR A 179 0.19 7.11 31.24
N ASN A 180 0.12 5.82 31.61
CA ASN A 180 1.17 4.85 31.32
C ASN A 180 1.35 4.61 29.81
N TYR A 181 0.25 4.63 29.06
CA TYR A 181 0.28 4.63 27.61
C TYR A 181 1.01 5.88 27.09
N LEU A 182 0.70 7.08 27.56
CA LEU A 182 1.46 8.28 27.14
C LEU A 182 2.96 8.16 27.49
N LYS A 183 3.31 7.70 28.69
CA LYS A 183 4.71 7.55 29.12
C LYS A 183 5.52 6.54 28.31
N SER A 184 4.87 5.49 27.80
CA SER A 184 5.52 4.42 27.03
C SER A 184 5.65 4.71 25.53
N GLU A 185 5.33 5.93 25.08
CA GLU A 185 5.35 6.33 23.68
C GLU A 185 6.69 6.04 22.98
N SER A 186 7.82 6.40 23.59
CA SER A 186 9.15 6.15 23.02
C SER A 186 9.40 4.66 22.73
N THR A 187 9.07 3.78 23.68
CA THR A 187 9.23 2.33 23.52
C THR A 187 8.28 1.76 22.47
N ARG A 188 7.06 2.30 22.33
CA ARG A 188 6.13 1.91 21.27
C ARG A 188 6.66 2.30 19.90
N ASN A 189 7.18 3.52 19.75
CA ASN A 189 7.75 4.00 18.49
C ASN A 189 8.93 3.14 18.03
N ILE A 190 9.77 2.66 18.96
CA ILE A 190 10.87 1.72 18.64
C ILE A 190 10.31 0.39 18.11
N ARG A 191 9.25 -0.15 18.73
CA ARG A 191 8.61 -1.40 18.27
C ARG A 191 7.95 -1.21 16.90
N GLU A 192 7.25 -0.11 16.70
CA GLU A 192 6.63 0.25 15.42
C GLU A 192 7.69 0.41 14.32
N GLN A 193 8.84 1.02 14.63
CA GLN A 193 9.94 1.14 13.67
C GLN A 193 10.54 -0.22 13.32
N LYS A 194 10.67 -1.15 14.28
CA LYS A 194 11.06 -2.53 14.01
C LYS A 194 10.03 -3.25 13.14
N ASP A 195 8.74 -3.06 13.39
CA ASP A 195 7.67 -3.62 12.56
C ASP A 195 7.70 -3.06 11.13
N LEU A 196 8.00 -1.76 10.97
CA LEU A 196 8.20 -1.13 9.66
C LEU A 196 9.43 -1.68 8.94
N GLN A 197 10.53 -1.92 9.66
CA GLN A 197 11.72 -2.57 9.10
C GLN A 197 11.42 -4.01 8.67
N LEU A 198 10.74 -4.78 9.50
CA LEU A 198 10.31 -6.14 9.19
C LEU A 198 9.43 -6.14 7.94
N ARG A 199 8.43 -5.26 7.88
CA ARG A 199 7.59 -5.07 6.68
C ARG A 199 8.44 -4.77 5.44
N ARG A 200 9.46 -3.92 5.58
CA ARG A 200 10.36 -3.57 4.47
C ARG A 200 11.21 -4.77 4.02
N ILE A 201 11.68 -5.61 4.94
CA ILE A 201 12.40 -6.86 4.63
C ILE A 201 11.49 -7.82 3.88
N VAL A 202 10.26 -8.02 4.36
CA VAL A 202 9.25 -8.85 3.70
C VAL A 202 9.00 -8.35 2.28
N LEU A 203 8.75 -7.04 2.10
CA LEU A 203 8.53 -6.45 0.77
C LEU A 203 9.73 -6.62 -0.16
N LYS A 204 10.95 -6.35 0.33
CA LYS A 204 12.18 -6.52 -0.45
C LYS A 204 12.38 -7.97 -0.88
N ALA A 205 12.08 -8.92 0.00
CA ALA A 205 12.14 -10.34 -0.33
C ALA A 205 11.09 -10.71 -1.38
N PHE A 206 9.84 -10.23 -1.28
CA PHE A 206 8.83 -10.42 -2.33
C PHE A 206 9.29 -9.89 -3.69
N GLU A 207 9.92 -8.71 -3.73
CA GLU A 207 10.51 -8.14 -4.94
C GLU A 207 11.63 -9.01 -5.51
N HIS A 208 12.48 -9.60 -4.65
CA HIS A 208 13.61 -10.41 -5.08
C HIS A 208 13.21 -11.79 -5.62
N ARG A 209 12.07 -12.32 -5.17
CA ARG A 209 11.70 -13.73 -5.36
C ARG A 209 10.80 -14.00 -6.56
N GLY A 210 10.20 -12.99 -7.17
CA GLY A 210 9.30 -13.21 -8.31
C GLY A 210 8.14 -14.17 -7.99
N TYR A 211 7.73 -14.27 -6.72
CA TYR A 211 6.62 -15.14 -6.31
C TYR A 211 5.30 -14.55 -6.80
N ILE A 212 4.94 -15.00 -8.01
CA ILE A 212 3.57 -15.07 -8.49
C ILE A 212 2.88 -16.10 -7.59
N PHE A 213 2.10 -15.63 -6.61
CA PHE A 213 1.11 -16.50 -5.98
C PHE A 213 0.10 -16.90 -7.05
N TRP A 214 0.10 -18.19 -7.40
CA TRP A 214 -1.05 -18.82 -8.03
C TRP A 214 -2.17 -18.90 -6.99
N SER A 215 -3.17 -18.01 -7.12
CA SER A 215 -4.60 -18.35 -7.13
C SER A 215 -5.39 -17.14 -7.60
#